data_AF-A0A353WRF4-F1
#
_entry.id   AF-A0A353WRF4-F1
#
_cell.length_a   1.000
_cell.length_b   1.000
_cell.length_c   1.000
_cell.angle_alpha   90.00
_cell.angle_beta   90.00
_cell.angle_gamma   90.00
#
_symmetry.space_group_name_H-M   'P 1'
#
loop_
_entity.id
_entity.type
_entity.pdbx_description
1 polymer ?
#
loop_
_entity_poly.entity_id
_entity_poly.type
_entity_poly.pdbx_seq_one_letter_code
_entity_poly.pdbx_strand_id
1 'polypeptide(L)'
;MKFKIILLTALAVTSCCPKLYPHKTENTEHTVVVTETIRDTVIRVQPDSSIVQALIKCDSTGRARLEEIRTLKESARFQQTLTLKDNHLTTKAVVDSMGIYLTYKERNKEEQQVQTIETVIEKEVNILKWWQKWLMWIGICSIIIMSYYAIFRIVKLRLE
;
A
#
# COMPACT_ATOMS: atom_id res chain seq x y z
N MET A 1 22.26 69.86 -2.66
CA MET A 1 21.44 68.86 -3.38
C MET A 1 22.23 67.83 -4.19
N LYS A 2 23.36 68.18 -4.82
CA LYS A 2 24.16 67.26 -5.68
C LYS A 2 24.65 66.00 -4.95
N PHE A 3 25.11 66.12 -3.70
CA PHE A 3 25.60 64.99 -2.89
C PHE A 3 24.50 63.98 -2.49
N LYS A 4 23.27 64.44 -2.24
CA LYS A 4 22.14 63.58 -1.84
C LYS A 4 21.66 62.68 -3.00
N ILE A 5 21.75 63.15 -4.24
CA ILE A 5 21.35 62.38 -5.43
C ILE A 5 22.35 61.25 -5.70
N ILE A 6 23.65 61.54 -5.56
CA ILE A 6 24.72 60.55 -5.77
C ILE A 6 24.67 59.43 -4.72
N LEU A 7 24.39 59.79 -3.46
CA LEU A 7 24.25 58.82 -2.36
C LEU A 7 23.06 57.86 -2.57
N LEU A 8 21.92 58.38 -3.06
CA LEU A 8 20.72 57.58 -3.33
C LEU A 8 20.94 56.58 -4.48
N THR A 9 21.70 56.98 -5.51
CA THR A 9 22.03 56.09 -6.63
C THR A 9 23.01 54.98 -6.24
N ALA A 10 23.95 55.26 -5.33
CA ALA A 10 24.93 54.26 -4.88
C ALA A 10 24.30 53.16 -4.01
N LEU A 11 23.31 53.51 -3.18
CA LEU A 11 22.63 52.58 -2.29
C LEU A 11 21.77 51.53 -3.03
N ALA A 12 21.31 51.84 -4.24
CA ALA A 12 20.47 50.95 -5.04
C ALA A 12 21.26 49.77 -5.65
N VAL A 13 22.60 49.83 -5.71
CA VAL A 13 23.44 48.84 -6.41
C VAL A 13 23.90 47.70 -5.47
N THR A 14 23.80 47.85 -4.15
CA THR A 14 24.42 46.91 -3.19
C THR A 14 23.49 45.84 -2.61
N SER A 15 22.24 45.71 -3.10
CA SER A 15 21.18 44.94 -2.43
C SER A 15 20.68 43.69 -3.17
N CYS A 16 21.54 42.86 -3.75
CA CYS A 16 21.10 41.52 -4.18
C CYS A 16 22.25 40.50 -4.28
N CYS A 17 22.40 39.68 -3.24
CA CYS A 17 23.07 38.37 -3.36
C CYS A 17 22.00 37.27 -3.24
N PRO A 18 21.81 36.40 -4.24
CA PRO A 18 20.87 35.30 -4.12
C PRO A 18 21.41 34.25 -3.14
N LYS A 19 20.60 33.86 -2.16
CA LYS A 19 20.90 32.79 -1.21
C LYS A 19 20.23 31.50 -1.71
N LEU A 20 21.02 30.50 -2.06
CA LEU A 20 20.54 29.16 -2.44
C LEU A 20 20.17 28.38 -1.17
N TYR A 21 19.01 27.72 -1.20
CA TYR A 21 18.57 26.79 -0.16
C TYR A 21 18.35 25.41 -0.81
N PRO A 22 19.02 24.34 -0.33
CA PRO A 22 18.75 23.00 -0.81
C PRO A 22 17.41 22.49 -0.25
N HIS A 23 16.58 21.92 -1.12
CA HIS A 23 15.34 21.24 -0.73
C HIS A 23 15.56 19.72 -0.80
N LYS A 24 15.30 19.01 0.30
CA LYS A 24 15.30 17.54 0.32
C LYS A 24 13.95 17.02 -0.16
N THR A 25 13.95 16.10 -1.11
CA THR A 25 12.74 15.37 -1.52
C THR A 25 12.91 13.91 -1.14
N GLU A 26 12.11 13.42 -0.20
CA GLU A 26 12.06 12.00 0.15
C GLU A 26 11.08 11.31 -0.81
N ASN A 27 11.58 10.40 -1.65
CA ASN A 27 10.73 9.49 -2.43
C ASN A 27 10.71 8.14 -1.72
N THR A 28 9.53 7.74 -1.24
CA THR A 28 9.29 6.41 -0.66
C THR A 28 8.79 5.48 -1.76
N GLU A 29 9.68 4.65 -2.30
CA GLU A 29 9.29 3.56 -3.19
C GLU A 29 8.82 2.36 -2.37
N HIS A 30 7.54 2.02 -2.50
CA HIS A 30 6.95 0.84 -1.85
C HIS A 30 7.01 -0.36 -2.78
N THR A 31 7.98 -1.23 -2.57
CA THR A 31 8.07 -2.51 -3.29
C THR A 31 7.46 -3.61 -2.43
N VAL A 32 6.29 -4.12 -2.85
CA VAL A 32 5.64 -5.26 -2.20
C VAL A 32 6.09 -6.53 -2.91
N VAL A 33 6.97 -7.30 -2.28
CA VAL A 33 7.38 -8.62 -2.78
C VAL A 33 6.43 -9.65 -2.18
N VAL A 34 5.61 -10.27 -3.03
CA VAL A 34 4.71 -11.36 -2.63
C VAL A 34 5.39 -12.69 -2.93
N THR A 35 5.81 -13.40 -1.89
CA THR A 35 6.48 -14.70 -2.01
C THR A 35 5.50 -15.83 -1.71
N GLU A 36 5.15 -16.61 -2.73
CA GLU A 36 4.37 -17.84 -2.55
C GLU A 36 5.33 -19.01 -2.27
N THR A 37 5.23 -19.62 -1.09
CA THR A 37 6.06 -20.78 -0.73
C THR A 37 5.21 -22.06 -0.74
N ILE A 38 5.56 -22.99 -1.62
CA ILE A 38 4.95 -24.32 -1.66
C ILE A 38 5.70 -25.18 -0.62
N ARG A 39 4.99 -25.68 0.39
CA ARG A 39 5.57 -26.53 1.45
C ARG A 39 4.88 -27.89 1.51
N ASP A 40 5.66 -28.93 1.28
CA ASP A 40 5.23 -30.32 1.46
C ASP A 40 5.07 -30.61 2.96
N THR A 41 3.82 -30.70 3.42
CA THR A 41 3.50 -31.01 4.82
C THR A 41 2.65 -32.27 4.87
N VAL A 42 3.03 -33.25 5.72
CA VAL A 42 2.20 -34.44 5.95
C VAL A 42 1.06 -34.08 6.88
N ILE A 43 -0.15 -33.98 6.32
CA ILE A 43 -1.36 -33.65 7.09
C ILE A 43 -2.04 -34.95 7.53
N ARG A 44 -2.32 -35.06 8.82
CA ARG A 44 -3.13 -36.17 9.36
C ARG A 44 -4.62 -35.89 9.14
N VAL A 45 -5.22 -36.61 8.20
CA VAL A 45 -6.68 -36.61 7.99
C VAL A 45 -7.35 -37.62 8.91
N GLN A 46 -8.53 -37.28 9.40
CA GLN A 46 -9.34 -38.22 10.19
C GLN A 46 -9.98 -39.27 9.26
N PRO A 47 -10.13 -40.52 9.72
CA PRO A 47 -10.73 -41.59 8.93
C PRO A 47 -12.20 -41.29 8.60
N ASP A 48 -12.59 -41.59 7.37
CA ASP A 48 -13.94 -41.44 6.81
C ASP A 48 -14.72 -42.76 6.75
N SER A 49 -14.09 -43.86 7.15
CA SER A 49 -14.69 -45.19 7.13
C SER A 49 -15.64 -45.44 8.30
N SER A 50 -16.79 -46.04 8.02
CA SER A 50 -17.75 -46.56 9.00
C SER A 50 -18.08 -48.03 8.71
N ILE A 51 -18.60 -48.76 9.71
CA ILE A 51 -19.06 -50.14 9.52
C ILE A 51 -20.39 -50.39 10.21
N VAL A 52 -21.27 -51.15 9.54
CA VAL A 52 -22.51 -51.70 10.08
C VAL A 52 -22.46 -53.20 9.92
N GLN A 53 -22.65 -53.93 11.01
CA GLN A 53 -22.77 -55.39 11.00
C GLN A 53 -24.12 -55.79 11.57
N ALA A 54 -24.86 -56.63 10.84
CA ALA A 54 -26.15 -57.11 11.26
C ALA A 54 -26.33 -58.60 11.04
N LEU A 55 -27.15 -59.22 11.88
CA LEU A 55 -27.53 -60.62 11.80
C LEU A 55 -28.88 -60.73 11.08
N ILE A 56 -28.90 -61.56 10.04
CA ILE A 56 -30.10 -61.89 9.29
C ILE A 56 -30.41 -63.36 9.57
N LYS A 57 -31.62 -63.66 10.05
CA LYS A 57 -32.13 -65.01 10.25
C LYS A 57 -33.31 -65.28 9.33
N CYS A 58 -33.45 -66.53 8.91
CA CYS A 58 -34.66 -66.97 8.22
C CYS A 58 -35.70 -67.41 9.25
N ASP A 59 -36.96 -67.02 9.04
CA ASP A 59 -38.08 -67.56 9.78
C ASP A 59 -38.46 -68.97 9.29
N SER A 60 -39.42 -69.60 9.98
CA SER A 60 -39.93 -70.93 9.62
C SER A 60 -40.61 -71.00 8.25
N THR A 61 -40.95 -69.85 7.66
CA THR A 61 -41.50 -69.74 6.30
C THR A 61 -40.43 -69.47 5.25
N GLY A 62 -39.15 -69.45 5.63
CA GLY A 62 -38.01 -69.21 4.75
C GLY A 62 -37.75 -67.73 4.44
N ARG A 63 -38.42 -66.79 5.11
CA ARG A 63 -38.22 -65.35 4.88
C ARG A 63 -37.10 -64.81 5.75
N ALA A 64 -36.19 -64.05 5.14
CA ALA A 64 -35.12 -63.38 5.84
C ALA A 64 -35.65 -62.19 6.67
N ARG A 65 -35.30 -62.16 7.95
CA ARG A 65 -35.55 -61.04 8.87
C ARG A 65 -34.25 -60.57 9.49
N LEU A 66 -34.13 -59.26 9.62
CA LEU A 66 -33.08 -58.65 10.42
C LEU A 66 -33.37 -58.96 11.89
N GLU A 67 -32.47 -59.66 12.55
CA GLU A 67 -32.63 -60.03 13.97
C GLU A 67 -31.96 -58.99 14.87
N GLU A 68 -30.73 -58.61 14.55
CA GLU A 68 -29.91 -57.77 15.42
C GLU A 68 -28.91 -56.94 14.60
N ILE A 69 -28.62 -55.72 15.06
CA ILE A 69 -27.46 -54.93 14.61
C ILE A 69 -26.36 -55.14 15.65
N ARG A 70 -25.31 -55.88 15.29
CA ARG A 70 -24.20 -56.25 16.20
C ARG A 70 -23.18 -55.13 16.38
N THR A 71 -22.94 -54.35 15.34
CA THR A 71 -21.91 -53.31 15.38
C THR A 71 -22.33 -52.14 14.53
N LEU A 72 -22.24 -50.96 15.13
CA LEU A 72 -22.38 -49.67 14.48
C LEU A 72 -21.16 -48.84 14.87
N LYS A 73 -20.18 -48.73 13.96
CA LYS A 73 -19.00 -47.91 14.20
C LYS A 73 -19.04 -46.71 13.27
N GLU A 74 -19.21 -45.56 13.89
CA GLU A 74 -19.18 -44.26 13.22
C GLU A 74 -17.76 -43.71 13.18
N SER A 75 -17.51 -42.80 12.25
CA SER A 75 -16.28 -42.01 12.23
C SER A 75 -16.61 -40.57 12.61
N ALA A 76 -15.62 -39.80 13.06
CA ALA A 76 -15.83 -38.40 13.43
C ALA A 76 -16.38 -37.53 12.28
N ARG A 77 -16.18 -37.96 11.02
CA ARG A 77 -16.66 -37.26 9.82
C ARG A 77 -17.87 -37.94 9.17
N PHE A 78 -18.23 -39.13 9.63
CA PHE A 78 -19.27 -39.97 9.04
C PHE A 78 -20.21 -40.46 10.14
N GLN A 79 -21.37 -39.80 10.23
CA GLN A 79 -22.45 -40.17 11.15
C GLN A 79 -23.51 -40.95 10.40
N GLN A 80 -24.07 -41.99 11.04
CA GLN A 80 -25.03 -42.88 10.41
C GLN A 80 -26.20 -43.21 11.34
N THR A 81 -27.40 -42.86 10.91
CA THR A 81 -28.62 -43.21 11.63
C THR A 81 -29.30 -44.39 10.95
N LEU A 82 -29.58 -45.44 11.72
CA LEU A 82 -30.31 -46.62 11.26
C LEU A 82 -31.76 -46.57 11.74
N THR A 83 -32.69 -46.94 10.88
CA THR A 83 -34.11 -47.07 11.21
C THR A 83 -34.65 -48.36 10.60
N LEU A 84 -35.17 -49.24 11.45
CA LEU A 84 -35.81 -50.48 11.01
C LEU A 84 -37.33 -50.35 11.17
N LYS A 85 -38.06 -50.43 10.06
CA LYS A 85 -39.53 -50.42 10.07
C LYS A 85 -40.06 -51.42 9.06
N ASP A 86 -41.03 -52.25 9.44
CA ASP A 86 -41.67 -53.22 8.55
C ASP A 86 -40.70 -54.16 7.80
N ASN A 87 -39.61 -54.59 8.46
CA ASN A 87 -38.53 -55.41 7.87
C ASN A 87 -37.68 -54.67 6.81
N HIS A 88 -37.81 -53.35 6.69
CA HIS A 88 -36.97 -52.48 5.87
C HIS A 88 -35.97 -51.73 6.74
N LEU A 89 -34.68 -51.97 6.51
CA LEU A 89 -33.60 -51.20 7.13
C LEU A 89 -33.29 -49.98 6.25
N THR A 90 -33.56 -48.80 6.79
CA THR A 90 -33.19 -47.52 6.18
C THR A 90 -31.98 -46.96 6.89
N THR A 91 -30.98 -46.55 6.12
CA THR A 91 -29.77 -45.90 6.63
C THR A 91 -29.69 -44.48 6.12
N LYS A 92 -29.44 -43.53 7.02
CA LYS A 92 -29.13 -42.14 6.69
C LYS A 92 -27.68 -41.88 7.06
N ALA A 93 -26.84 -41.72 6.05
CA ALA A 93 -25.46 -41.28 6.21
C ALA A 93 -25.38 -39.76 6.03
N VAL A 94 -24.79 -39.08 7.02
CA VAL A 94 -24.49 -37.65 6.95
C VAL A 94 -22.97 -37.50 6.93
N VAL A 95 -22.49 -36.86 5.87
CA VAL A 95 -21.07 -36.56 5.68
C VAL A 95 -20.92 -35.06 5.64
N ASP A 96 -19.99 -34.53 6.43
CA ASP A 96 -19.61 -33.13 6.33
C ASP A 96 -18.91 -32.90 4.98
N SER A 97 -19.50 -32.06 4.12
CA SER A 97 -19.06 -31.87 2.74
C SER A 97 -17.69 -31.21 2.70
N MET A 98 -16.66 -32.03 2.51
CA MET A 98 -15.39 -31.76 1.79
C MET A 98 -14.58 -30.48 2.07
N GLY A 99 -14.92 -29.69 3.07
CA GLY A 99 -14.04 -28.64 3.57
C GLY A 99 -12.91 -29.27 4.37
N ILE A 100 -11.81 -29.63 3.71
CA ILE A 100 -10.56 -29.85 4.44
C ILE A 100 -10.10 -28.46 4.90
N TYR A 101 -10.64 -28.00 6.04
CA TYR A 101 -10.24 -26.73 6.64
C TYR A 101 -8.87 -26.92 7.30
N LEU A 102 -7.83 -26.77 6.50
CA LEU A 102 -6.45 -26.80 6.95
C LEU A 102 -6.14 -25.46 7.61
N THR A 103 -6.13 -25.43 8.94
CA THR A 103 -5.65 -24.24 9.66
C THR A 103 -4.13 -24.33 9.79
N TYR A 104 -3.40 -23.78 8.82
CA TYR A 104 -1.94 -23.66 8.87
C TYR A 104 -1.57 -22.42 9.68
N LYS A 105 -0.90 -22.61 10.83
CA LYS A 105 -0.43 -21.50 11.67
C LYS A 105 1.07 -21.34 11.51
N GLU A 106 1.47 -20.48 10.58
CA GLU A 106 2.86 -20.06 10.44
C GLU A 106 3.09 -18.72 11.15
N ARG A 107 4.19 -18.61 11.88
CA ARG A 107 4.59 -17.37 12.56
C ARG A 107 5.94 -16.95 12.02
N ASN A 108 5.96 -16.27 10.88
CA ASN A 108 7.17 -15.66 10.35
C ASN A 108 7.31 -14.24 10.91
N LYS A 109 8.49 -13.96 11.47
CA LYS A 109 8.93 -12.60 11.80
C LYS A 109 9.96 -12.23 10.74
N GLU A 110 9.53 -11.57 9.68
CA GLU A 110 10.45 -10.96 8.73
C GLU A 110 10.66 -9.50 9.15
N GLU A 111 11.86 -9.19 9.65
CA GLU A 111 12.30 -7.82 9.88
C GLU A 111 12.83 -7.26 8.56
N GLN A 112 11.94 -6.66 7.77
CA GLN A 112 12.33 -6.02 6.52
C GLN A 112 12.89 -4.62 6.83
N GLN A 113 14.21 -4.46 6.71
CA GLN A 113 14.85 -3.14 6.82
C GLN A 113 14.61 -2.34 5.54
N VAL A 114 13.70 -1.37 5.62
CA VAL A 114 13.48 -0.41 4.54
C VAL A 114 14.60 0.63 4.59
N GLN A 115 15.49 0.64 3.60
CA GLN A 115 16.46 1.71 3.42
C GLN A 115 15.82 2.82 2.58
N THR A 116 15.56 3.96 3.19
CA THR A 116 15.11 5.17 2.48
C THR A 116 16.30 5.83 1.80
N ILE A 117 16.34 5.82 0.47
CA ILE A 117 17.38 6.51 -0.30
C ILE A 117 16.95 7.97 -0.47
N GLU A 118 17.52 8.88 0.33
CA GLU A 118 17.34 10.33 0.14
C GLU A 118 18.07 10.77 -1.14
N THR A 119 17.35 10.93 -2.26
CA THR A 119 17.90 11.55 -3.46
C THR A 119 17.76 13.08 -3.36
N VAL A 120 18.88 13.77 -3.12
CA VAL A 120 18.93 15.24 -3.12
C VAL A 120 18.88 15.72 -4.57
N ILE A 121 17.67 15.92 -5.09
CA ILE A 121 17.48 16.57 -6.40
C ILE A 121 17.61 18.08 -6.17
N GLU A 122 18.72 18.66 -6.62
CA GLU A 122 18.91 20.11 -6.65
C GLU A 122 17.94 20.73 -7.68
N LYS A 123 16.76 21.15 -7.22
CA LYS A 123 15.82 21.91 -8.04
C LYS A 123 16.18 23.40 -7.95
N GLU A 124 16.52 24.01 -9.09
CA GLU A 124 16.68 25.46 -9.19
C GLU A 124 15.34 26.16 -8.90
N VAL A 125 15.12 26.56 -7.64
CA VAL A 125 13.85 27.15 -7.16
C VAL A 125 13.73 28.65 -7.42
N ASN A 126 14.76 29.29 -8.00
CA ASN A 126 14.79 30.74 -8.17
C ASN A 126 14.69 31.19 -9.64
N ILE A 127 13.68 30.69 -10.34
CA ILE A 127 13.35 31.21 -11.67
C ILE A 127 12.59 32.53 -11.47
N LEU A 128 13.20 33.65 -11.84
CA LEU A 128 12.55 34.96 -11.78
C LEU A 128 11.24 34.91 -12.57
N LYS A 129 10.12 35.21 -11.90
CA LYS A 129 8.82 35.32 -12.55
C LYS A 129 8.90 36.41 -13.61
N TRP A 130 8.19 36.24 -14.71
CA TRP A 130 8.25 37.17 -15.84
C TRP A 130 7.93 38.63 -15.44
N TRP A 131 7.01 38.83 -14.49
CA TRP A 131 6.71 40.16 -13.94
C TRP A 131 7.87 40.78 -13.16
N GLN A 132 8.69 39.97 -12.47
CA GLN A 132 9.89 40.45 -11.76
C GLN A 132 10.94 40.94 -12.75
N LYS A 133 11.10 40.23 -13.88
CA LYS A 133 11.97 40.68 -14.98
C LYS A 133 11.48 42.02 -15.55
N TRP A 134 10.17 42.17 -15.76
CA TRP A 134 9.58 43.44 -16.19
C TRP A 134 9.80 44.58 -15.20
N LEU A 135 9.60 44.34 -13.90
CA LEU A 135 9.81 45.34 -12.86
C LEU A 135 11.28 45.79 -12.79
N MET A 136 12.21 44.86 -12.98
CA MET A 136 13.65 45.15 -13.04
C MET A 136 13.98 46.05 -14.25
N TRP A 137 13.40 45.78 -15.42
CA TRP A 137 13.55 46.62 -16.61
C TRP A 137 13.00 48.03 -16.41
N ILE A 138 11.82 48.18 -15.80
CA ILE A 138 11.22 49.49 -15.49
C ILE A 138 12.13 50.28 -14.53
N GLY A 139 12.67 49.61 -13.50
CA GLY A 139 13.65 50.20 -12.59
C GLY A 139 14.87 50.77 -13.31
N ILE A 140 15.48 50.00 -14.21
CA ILE A 140 16.63 50.44 -15.03
C ILE A 140 16.24 51.66 -15.89
N CYS A 141 15.11 51.61 -16.60
CA CYS A 141 14.65 52.74 -17.42
C CYS A 141 14.47 54.02 -16.59
N SER A 142 13.89 53.92 -15.40
CA SER A 142 13.67 55.07 -14.51
C SER A 142 14.97 55.74 -14.07
N ILE A 143 16.03 54.95 -13.80
CA ILE A 143 17.34 55.47 -13.38
C ILE A 143 18.00 56.22 -14.54
N ILE A 144 17.89 55.70 -15.77
CA ILE A 144 18.44 56.35 -16.97
C ILE A 144 17.74 57.69 -17.24
N ILE A 145 16.41 57.75 -17.12
CA ILE A 145 15.65 58.99 -17.35
C ILE A 145 16.02 60.03 -16.28
N MET A 146 16.10 59.62 -15.02
CA MET A 146 16.51 60.49 -13.91
C MET A 146 17.92 61.03 -14.10
N SER A 147 18.88 60.20 -14.53
CA SER A 147 20.26 60.63 -14.75
C SER A 147 20.37 61.60 -15.93
N TYR A 148 19.67 61.33 -17.04
CA TYR A 148 19.59 62.24 -18.18
C TYR A 148 19.01 63.60 -17.79
N TYR A 149 17.89 63.62 -17.07
CA TYR A 149 17.26 64.87 -16.61
C TYR A 149 18.17 65.66 -15.67
N ALA A 150 18.87 64.98 -14.75
CA ALA A 150 19.81 65.61 -13.85
C ALA A 150 20.98 66.25 -14.61
N ILE A 151 21.55 65.55 -15.60
CA ILE A 151 22.63 66.09 -16.46
C ILE A 151 22.12 67.30 -17.24
N PHE A 152 20.97 67.19 -17.89
CA PHE A 152 20.36 68.28 -18.65
C PHE A 152 20.14 69.53 -17.78
N ARG A 153 19.60 69.37 -16.57
CA ARG A 153 19.40 70.47 -15.61
C ARG A 153 20.73 71.08 -15.15
N ILE A 154 21.77 70.26 -14.93
CA ILE A 154 23.10 70.76 -14.54
C ILE A 154 23.76 71.54 -15.67
N VAL A 155 23.65 71.07 -16.92
CA VAL A 155 24.19 71.76 -18.09
C VAL A 155 23.44 73.08 -18.32
N LYS A 156 22.10 73.08 -18.23
CA LYS A 156 21.29 74.29 -18.36
C LYS A 156 21.64 75.34 -17.28
N LEU A 157 21.75 74.92 -16.01
CA LEU A 157 22.12 75.79 -14.88
C LEU A 157 23.58 76.30 -14.93
N ARG A 158 24.42 75.81 -15.85
CA ARG A 158 25.79 76.29 -16.06
C ARG A 158 25.89 77.23 -17.28
N LEU A 159 24.87 77.24 -18.15
CA LEU A 159 24.79 78.08 -19.36
C LEU A 159 24.00 79.38 -19.14
N GLU A 160 23.20 79.46 -18.06
CA GLU A 160 22.65 80.70 -17.48
C GLU A 160 23.59 81.24 -16.39
#